data_AF-A0A7C2QM13-F1
#
_entry.id   AF-A0A7C2QM13-F1
#
_cell.length_a   1.000
_cell.length_b   1.000
_cell.length_c   1.000
_cell.angle_alpha   90.00
_cell.angle_beta   90.00
_cell.angle_gamma   90.00
#
_symmetry.space_group_name_H-M   'P 1'
#
loop_
_entity.id
_entity.type
_entity.pdbx_description
1 polymer ?
#
loop_
_entity_poly.entity_id
_entity_poly.type
_entity_poly.pdbx_seq_one_letter_code
_entity_poly.pdbx_strand_id
1 'polypeptide(L)'
;MSRLRNGIVVFLPEELPQGKSVDGQLLREIAKRHPGDLPVYTLLAMDNKGFLKVEIARFHAAVSGQQASTSDKVRYGIVLFLDWLDTHPQPSAVQDFRGLWEALKWLEAGYEETASPFVGYMLAMAYRQDAPRMNLWKGRDVLSNTLQKMLSSSLWRRITETKGPSERPAPEEVAASVPPPQRRVVKYLLTVYRQWLLTRVWLETAEPGKPRVRKQVRPTKEEEQLAKYLEQVIARL
;
A
#
# COMPACT_ATOMS: atom_id res chain seq x y z
N MET A 1 2.13 -10.78 8.38
CA MET A 1 3.13 -10.70 7.29
C MET A 1 2.69 -11.32 5.95
N SER A 2 2.08 -12.52 5.92
CA SER A 2 1.77 -13.22 4.65
C SER A 2 0.95 -12.40 3.63
N ARG A 3 -0.08 -11.66 4.08
CA ARG A 3 -0.89 -10.80 3.20
C ARG A 3 -0.10 -9.66 2.55
N LEU A 4 0.83 -9.04 3.29
CA LEU A 4 1.68 -7.96 2.77
C LEU A 4 2.69 -8.52 1.76
N ARG A 5 3.34 -9.65 2.10
CA ARG A 5 4.25 -10.35 1.19
C ARG A 5 3.59 -10.67 -0.14
N ASN A 6 2.38 -11.26 -0.10
CA ASN A 6 1.62 -11.58 -1.32
C ASN A 6 1.26 -10.34 -2.14
N GLY A 7 1.04 -9.19 -1.48
CA GLY A 7 0.82 -7.93 -2.18
C GLY A 7 2.07 -7.40 -2.86
N ILE A 8 3.22 -7.43 -2.19
CA ILE A 8 4.50 -6.98 -2.76
C ILE A 8 4.89 -7.81 -3.99
N VAL A 9 4.62 -9.12 -3.98
CA VAL A 9 4.88 -10.02 -5.12
C VAL A 9 4.21 -9.55 -6.42
N VAL A 10 3.03 -8.91 -6.33
CA VAL A 10 2.32 -8.37 -7.50
C VAL A 10 3.08 -7.22 -8.17
N PHE A 11 4.03 -6.59 -7.48
CA PHE A 11 4.84 -5.50 -8.01
C PHE A 11 6.19 -5.94 -8.58
N LEU A 12 6.53 -7.23 -8.54
CA LEU A 12 7.78 -7.72 -9.11
C LEU A 12 7.89 -7.36 -10.61
N PRO A 13 9.09 -7.02 -11.12
CA PRO A 13 9.26 -6.62 -12.51
C PRO A 13 8.93 -7.75 -13.51
N GLU A 14 8.91 -8.99 -13.04
CA GLU A 14 8.61 -10.18 -13.84
C GLU A 14 7.42 -10.94 -13.25
N GLU A 15 6.65 -11.62 -14.11
CA GLU A 15 5.70 -12.62 -13.64
C GLU A 15 6.44 -13.84 -13.12
N LEU A 16 6.06 -14.26 -11.93
CA LEU A 16 6.59 -15.49 -11.36
C LEU A 16 5.97 -16.68 -12.10
N PRO A 17 6.77 -17.71 -12.42
CA PRO A 17 6.23 -18.95 -12.96
C PRO A 17 5.14 -19.52 -12.05
N GLN A 18 4.03 -19.96 -12.64
CA GLN A 18 2.91 -20.54 -11.89
C GLN A 18 3.40 -21.68 -11.00
N GLY A 19 2.98 -21.68 -9.73
CA GLY A 19 3.33 -22.72 -8.76
C GLY A 19 4.70 -22.59 -8.09
N LYS A 20 5.56 -21.62 -8.45
CA LYS A 20 6.80 -21.37 -7.71
C LYS A 20 6.58 -20.51 -6.47
N SER A 21 7.09 -20.97 -5.33
CA SER A 21 7.21 -20.15 -4.13
C SER A 21 8.29 -19.08 -4.33
N VAL A 22 8.02 -17.85 -3.89
CA VAL A 22 9.02 -16.79 -3.85
C VAL A 22 9.97 -17.05 -2.70
N ASP A 23 11.14 -17.61 -3.01
CA ASP A 23 12.23 -17.86 -2.08
C ASP A 23 13.40 -16.89 -2.26
N GLY A 24 14.33 -16.91 -1.32
CA GLY A 24 15.48 -16.01 -1.31
C GLY A 24 16.47 -16.22 -2.46
N GLN A 25 16.51 -17.40 -3.10
CA GLN A 25 17.38 -17.62 -4.26
C GLN A 25 16.80 -16.92 -5.48
N LEU A 26 15.52 -17.15 -5.76
CA LEU A 26 14.80 -16.51 -6.86
C LEU A 26 14.83 -14.98 -6.73
N LEU A 27 14.62 -14.44 -5.52
CA LEU A 27 14.69 -13.00 -5.29
C LEU A 27 16.09 -12.43 -5.57
N ARG A 28 17.16 -13.16 -5.24
CA ARG A 28 18.54 -12.74 -5.58
C ARG A 28 18.80 -12.77 -7.08
N GLU A 29 18.26 -13.75 -7.80
CA GLU A 29 18.34 -13.82 -9.26
C GLU A 29 17.59 -12.68 -9.94
N ILE A 30 16.41 -12.31 -9.42
CA ILE A 30 15.67 -11.13 -9.89
C ILE A 30 16.45 -9.85 -9.56
N ALA A 31 16.99 -9.72 -8.34
CA ALA A 31 17.76 -8.54 -7.92
C ALA A 31 19.00 -8.30 -8.80
N LYS A 32 19.66 -9.36 -9.28
CA LYS A 32 20.78 -9.26 -10.23
C LYS A 32 20.35 -8.69 -11.59
N ARG A 33 19.14 -8.99 -12.04
CA ARG A 33 18.59 -8.52 -13.33
C ARG A 33 17.95 -7.14 -13.22
N HIS A 34 17.38 -6.81 -12.07
CA HIS A 34 16.69 -5.55 -11.78
C HIS A 34 17.30 -4.89 -10.53
N PRO A 35 18.55 -4.39 -10.63
CA PRO A 35 19.24 -3.82 -9.48
C PRO A 35 18.50 -2.58 -8.96
N GLY A 36 18.26 -2.54 -7.66
CA GLY A 36 17.59 -1.43 -7.00
C GLY A 36 16.06 -1.44 -7.04
N ASP A 37 15.44 -2.47 -7.64
CA ASP A 37 13.99 -2.66 -7.64
C ASP A 37 13.44 -2.78 -6.20
N LEU A 38 12.52 -1.87 -5.85
CA LEU A 38 12.00 -1.74 -4.49
C LEU A 38 11.16 -2.95 -4.04
N PRO A 39 10.26 -3.52 -4.86
CA PRO A 39 9.57 -4.77 -4.54
C PRO A 39 10.52 -5.91 -4.19
N VAL A 40 11.54 -6.16 -5.03
CA VAL A 40 12.53 -7.23 -4.79
C VAL A 40 13.31 -6.98 -3.51
N TYR A 41 13.80 -5.75 -3.33
CA TYR A 41 14.49 -5.32 -2.10
C TYR A 41 13.63 -5.57 -0.85
N THR A 42 12.35 -5.21 -0.90
CA THR A 42 11.42 -5.37 0.22
C THR A 42 11.22 -6.85 0.58
N LEU A 43 11.06 -7.72 -0.42
CA LEU A 43 10.89 -9.16 -0.19
C LEU A 43 12.16 -9.81 0.38
N LEU A 44 13.35 -9.39 -0.06
CA LEU A 44 14.62 -9.81 0.52
C LEU A 44 14.75 -9.37 1.98
N ALA A 45 14.33 -8.15 2.29
CA ALA A 45 14.32 -7.63 3.66
C ALA A 45 13.35 -8.40 4.57
N MET A 46 12.20 -8.85 4.04
CA MET A 46 11.26 -9.69 4.78
C MET A 46 11.78 -11.11 5.04
N ASP A 47 12.65 -11.65 4.18
CA ASP A 47 13.16 -13.02 4.29
C ASP A 47 14.35 -13.18 5.23
N ASN A 48 15.02 -12.09 5.60
CA ASN A 48 16.23 -12.14 6.42
C ASN A 48 16.22 -11.06 7.51
N LYS A 49 15.90 -11.47 8.75
CA LYS A 49 15.91 -10.58 9.93
C LYS A 49 17.27 -9.94 10.21
N GLY A 50 18.37 -10.66 9.93
CA GLY A 50 19.72 -10.11 10.09
C GLY A 50 20.00 -9.00 9.09
N PHE A 51 19.60 -9.21 7.83
CA PHE A 51 19.69 -8.18 6.78
C PHE A 51 18.85 -6.94 7.13
N LEU A 52 17.62 -7.13 7.61
CA LEU A 52 16.74 -6.02 8.01
C LEU A 52 17.39 -5.10 9.05
N LYS A 53 17.96 -5.67 10.12
CA LYS A 53 18.65 -4.90 11.18
C LYS A 53 19.88 -4.14 10.66
N VAL A 54 20.66 -4.77 9.78
CA VAL A 54 21.83 -4.15 9.16
C VAL A 54 21.43 -2.97 8.28
N GLU A 55 20.39 -3.12 7.46
CA GLU A 55 19.89 -2.04 6.60
C GLU A 55 19.35 -0.86 7.42
N ILE A 56 18.63 -1.11 8.51
CA ILE A 56 18.15 -0.04 9.40
C ILE A 56 19.31 0.78 9.94
N ALA A 57 20.36 0.12 10.48
CA ALA A 57 21.52 0.82 11.01
C ALA A 57 22.27 1.61 9.92
N ARG A 58 22.42 1.01 8.73
CA ARG A 58 23.07 1.65 7.57
C ARG A 58 22.33 2.92 7.14
N PHE A 59 21.01 2.83 6.97
CA PHE A 59 20.21 3.97 6.54
C PHE A 59 20.07 5.03 7.63
N HIS A 60 19.92 4.65 8.89
CA HIS A 60 19.90 5.60 10.00
C HIS A 60 21.18 6.45 9.98
N ALA A 61 22.36 5.83 9.86
CA ALA A 61 23.62 6.56 9.76
C ALA A 61 23.68 7.50 8.53
N ALA A 62 23.25 7.03 7.36
CA ALA A 62 23.23 7.84 6.14
C ALA A 62 22.27 9.03 6.21
N VAL A 63 21.10 8.84 6.81
CA VAL A 63 20.06 9.88 6.97
C VAL A 63 20.50 10.91 8.01
N SER A 64 21.02 10.47 9.17
CA SER A 64 21.55 11.37 10.20
C SER A 64 22.75 12.18 9.71
N GLY A 65 23.60 11.59 8.86
CA GLY A 65 24.73 12.26 8.22
C GLY A 65 24.35 13.20 7.07
N GLN A 66 23.05 13.36 6.75
CA GLN A 66 22.55 14.11 5.58
C GLN A 66 23.11 13.65 4.22
N GLN A 67 23.59 12.40 4.15
CA GLN A 67 24.18 11.80 2.95
C GLN A 67 23.20 10.89 2.19
N ALA A 68 22.02 10.62 2.75
CA ALA A 68 21.04 9.73 2.15
C ALA A 68 20.38 10.34 0.90
N SER A 69 20.42 9.58 -0.20
CA SER A 69 19.64 9.89 -1.40
C SER A 69 18.13 9.73 -1.13
N THR A 70 17.27 10.25 -2.02
CA THR A 70 15.84 9.95 -2.00
C THR A 70 15.55 8.45 -2.00
N SER A 71 16.27 7.68 -2.82
CA SER A 71 16.11 6.23 -2.88
C SER A 71 16.44 5.57 -1.54
N ASP A 72 17.47 6.05 -0.85
CA ASP A 72 17.84 5.55 0.47
C ASP A 72 16.80 5.90 1.53
N LYS A 73 16.23 7.10 1.49
CA LYS A 73 15.13 7.51 2.37
C LYS A 73 13.90 6.62 2.17
N VAL A 74 13.54 6.32 0.92
CA VAL A 74 12.43 5.39 0.62
C VAL A 74 12.70 4.00 1.18
N ARG A 75 13.90 3.45 0.91
CA ARG A 75 14.30 2.14 1.43
C ARG A 75 14.33 2.11 2.95
N TYR A 76 14.73 3.21 3.59
CA TYR A 76 14.71 3.38 5.03
C TYR A 76 13.28 3.33 5.59
N GLY A 77 12.36 4.08 4.99
CA GLY A 77 10.94 4.04 5.35
C GLY A 77 10.34 2.63 5.22
N ILE A 78 10.70 1.90 4.15
CA ILE A 78 10.29 0.51 3.97
C ILE A 78 10.81 -0.39 5.11
N VAL A 79 12.11 -0.37 5.42
CA VAL A 79 12.66 -1.27 6.44
C VAL A 79 12.17 -0.94 7.84
N LEU A 80 11.97 0.33 8.17
CA LEU A 80 11.35 0.73 9.44
C LEU A 80 9.91 0.21 9.55
N PHE A 81 9.15 0.26 8.46
CA PHE A 81 7.79 -0.29 8.45
C PHE A 81 7.80 -1.81 8.62
N LEU A 82 8.71 -2.52 7.95
CA LEU A 82 8.84 -3.98 8.08
C LEU A 82 9.24 -4.39 9.50
N ASP A 83 10.19 -3.67 10.13
CA ASP A 83 10.62 -3.93 11.50
C ASP A 83 9.49 -3.66 12.51
N TRP A 84 8.74 -2.58 12.30
CA TRP A 84 7.58 -2.28 13.13
C TRP A 84 6.52 -3.39 13.02
N LEU A 85 6.28 -3.95 11.83
CA LEU A 85 5.38 -5.08 11.64
C LEU A 85 5.86 -6.38 12.29
N ASP A 86 7.17 -6.62 12.37
CA ASP A 86 7.75 -7.80 13.06
C ASP A 86 7.60 -7.69 14.57
N THR A 87 7.72 -6.47 15.11
CA THR A 87 7.59 -6.18 16.54
C THR A 87 6.14 -6.01 16.99
N HIS A 88 5.21 -5.73 16.08
CA HIS A 88 3.78 -5.49 16.36
C HIS A 88 2.85 -6.33 15.46
N PRO A 89 2.85 -7.68 15.58
CA PRO A 89 2.05 -8.55 14.72
C PRO A 89 0.53 -8.38 14.90
N GLN A 90 0.09 -7.82 16.04
CA GLN A 90 -1.30 -7.46 16.32
C GLN A 90 -1.37 -6.01 16.84
N PRO A 91 -1.47 -5.02 15.93
CA PRO A 91 -1.52 -3.63 16.30
C PRO A 91 -2.61 -3.29 17.32
N SER A 92 -2.24 -2.63 18.41
CA SER A 92 -3.17 -2.12 19.42
C SER A 92 -3.00 -0.62 19.65
N ALA A 93 -4.01 0.03 20.25
CA ALA A 93 -3.97 1.48 20.50
C ALA A 93 -2.89 1.92 21.51
N VAL A 94 -2.30 0.98 22.27
CA VAL A 94 -1.40 1.26 23.41
C VAL A 94 0.08 1.02 23.06
N GLN A 95 0.38 0.59 21.84
CA GLN A 95 1.75 0.24 21.43
C GLN A 95 2.60 1.45 21.04
N ASP A 96 3.91 1.23 20.87
CA ASP A 96 4.83 2.26 20.40
C ASP A 96 4.71 2.46 18.89
N PHE A 97 4.28 3.65 18.48
CA PHE A 97 4.12 4.02 17.07
C PHE A 97 5.27 4.85 16.52
N ARG A 98 6.31 5.18 17.31
CA ARG A 98 7.41 6.04 16.85
C ARG A 98 8.10 5.48 15.60
N GLY A 99 8.39 4.18 15.59
CA GLY A 99 8.97 3.51 14.41
C GLY A 99 8.06 3.56 13.18
N LEU A 100 6.74 3.43 13.36
CA LEU A 100 5.78 3.56 12.26
C LEU A 100 5.69 5.00 11.75
N TRP A 101 5.75 6.01 12.62
CA TRP A 101 5.72 7.42 12.21
C TRP A 101 6.97 7.83 11.44
N GLU A 102 8.13 7.35 11.87
CA GLU A 102 9.37 7.56 11.13
C GLU A 102 9.29 6.88 9.75
N ALA A 103 8.73 5.66 9.68
CA ALA A 103 8.47 5.00 8.41
C ALA A 103 7.53 5.80 7.51
N LEU A 104 6.40 6.28 8.04
CA LEU A 104 5.42 7.10 7.32
C LEU A 104 6.06 8.37 6.74
N LYS A 105 6.82 9.11 7.56
CA LYS A 105 7.53 10.32 7.13
C LYS A 105 8.37 10.08 5.88
N TRP A 106 9.16 9.01 5.87
CA TRP A 106 10.04 8.70 4.74
C TRP A 106 9.29 8.14 3.53
N LEU A 107 8.23 7.35 3.76
CA LEU A 107 7.38 6.84 2.69
C LEU A 107 6.55 7.94 2.01
N GLU A 108 6.08 8.94 2.76
CA GLU A 108 5.37 10.12 2.24
C GLU A 108 6.25 10.94 1.31
N ALA A 109 7.41 11.38 1.80
CA ALA A 109 8.39 12.12 1.01
C ALA A 109 8.77 11.32 -0.26
N GLY A 110 8.99 10.02 -0.09
CA GLY A 110 9.22 9.09 -1.18
C GLY A 110 8.12 9.03 -2.23
N TYR A 111 6.86 8.99 -1.80
CA TYR A 111 5.70 8.89 -2.67
C TYR A 111 5.45 10.19 -3.45
N GLU A 112 5.69 11.33 -2.81
CA GLU A 112 5.63 12.65 -3.44
C GLU A 112 6.70 12.80 -4.53
N GLU A 113 7.94 12.37 -4.25
CA GLU A 113 9.06 12.53 -5.19
C GLU A 113 9.05 11.52 -6.34
N THR A 114 8.73 10.25 -6.08
CA THR A 114 8.88 9.17 -7.08
C THR A 114 7.61 8.86 -7.86
N ALA A 115 6.44 9.25 -7.34
CA ALA A 115 5.13 8.83 -7.84
C ALA A 115 4.99 7.30 -8.05
N SER A 116 5.83 6.49 -7.41
CA SER A 116 5.88 5.04 -7.60
C SER A 116 4.63 4.35 -7.06
N PRO A 117 3.94 3.50 -7.85
CA PRO A 117 2.80 2.73 -7.37
C PRO A 117 3.13 1.79 -6.21
N PHE A 118 4.35 1.25 -6.20
CA PHE A 118 4.81 0.40 -5.11
C PHE A 118 4.97 1.19 -3.80
N VAL A 119 5.59 2.38 -3.87
CA VAL A 119 5.74 3.24 -2.69
C VAL A 119 4.37 3.70 -2.18
N GLY A 120 3.44 4.05 -3.07
CA GLY A 120 2.06 4.37 -2.71
C GLY A 120 1.34 3.22 -2.03
N TYR A 121 1.50 1.99 -2.52
CA TYR A 121 0.97 0.79 -1.86
C TYR A 121 1.56 0.59 -0.45
N MET A 122 2.88 0.70 -0.29
CA MET A 122 3.55 0.55 1.00
C MET A 122 3.08 1.63 2.00
N LEU A 123 2.99 2.88 1.55
CA LEU A 123 2.48 4.00 2.35
C LEU A 123 1.03 3.77 2.79
N ALA A 124 0.16 3.33 1.88
CA ALA A 124 -1.22 3.01 2.23
C ALA A 124 -1.31 1.87 3.26
N MET A 125 -0.49 0.84 3.11
CA MET A 125 -0.43 -0.28 4.05
C MET A 125 0.08 0.15 5.43
N ALA A 126 1.06 1.06 5.49
CA ALA A 126 1.55 1.64 6.74
C ALA A 126 0.45 2.47 7.44
N TYR A 127 -0.25 3.32 6.69
CA TYR A 127 -1.39 4.08 7.22
C TYR A 127 -2.53 3.21 7.73
N ARG A 128 -2.77 2.07 7.08
CA ARG A 128 -3.73 1.08 7.56
C ARG A 128 -3.33 0.47 8.91
N GLN A 129 -2.04 0.34 9.22
CA GLN A 129 -1.61 -0.15 10.54
C GLN A 129 -1.76 0.89 11.64
N ASP A 130 -1.77 2.17 11.27
CA ASP A 130 -2.12 3.30 12.16
C ASP A 130 -3.65 3.47 12.32
N ALA A 131 -4.43 2.43 12.01
CA ALA A 131 -5.88 2.39 12.15
C ALA A 131 -6.43 2.73 13.56
N PRO A 132 -5.73 2.42 14.68
CA PRO A 132 -6.19 2.85 16.00
C PRO A 132 -6.37 4.37 16.17
N ARG A 133 -5.86 5.19 15.24
CA ARG A 133 -5.98 6.66 15.23
C ARG A 133 -6.76 7.22 14.04
N MET A 134 -7.64 6.41 13.43
CA MET A 134 -8.49 6.81 12.30
C MET A 134 -7.77 7.09 10.96
N ASN A 135 -6.51 6.70 10.80
CA ASN A 135 -5.77 6.91 9.55
C ASN A 135 -6.07 5.88 8.44
N LEU A 136 -7.06 5.00 8.63
CA LEU A 136 -7.55 4.12 7.56
C LEU A 136 -8.01 4.93 6.33
N TRP A 137 -8.66 6.07 6.56
CA TRP A 137 -9.12 6.95 5.48
C TRP A 137 -7.93 7.54 4.70
N LYS A 138 -6.88 7.99 5.39
CA LYS A 138 -5.64 8.44 4.74
C LYS A 138 -5.02 7.35 3.87
N GLY A 139 -4.96 6.12 4.37
CA GLY A 139 -4.47 4.99 3.58
C GLY A 139 -5.33 4.76 2.34
N ARG A 140 -6.66 4.86 2.46
CA ARG A 140 -7.58 4.74 1.33
C ARG A 140 -7.36 5.86 0.30
N ASP A 141 -7.11 7.07 0.74
CA ASP A 141 -6.83 8.22 -0.13
C ASP A 141 -5.49 8.05 -0.85
N VAL A 142 -4.47 7.52 -0.18
CA VAL A 142 -3.19 7.17 -0.83
C VAL A 142 -3.40 6.10 -1.92
N LEU A 143 -4.20 5.06 -1.66
CA LEU A 143 -4.55 4.07 -2.70
C LEU A 143 -5.32 4.70 -3.86
N SER A 144 -6.30 5.56 -3.56
CA SER A 144 -7.08 6.31 -4.56
C SER A 144 -6.15 7.12 -5.46
N ASN A 145 -5.25 7.90 -4.86
CA ASN A 145 -4.26 8.72 -5.58
C ASN A 145 -3.29 7.86 -6.39
N THR A 146 -2.91 6.69 -5.89
CA THR A 146 -2.04 5.75 -6.61
C THR A 146 -2.75 5.20 -7.85
N LEU A 147 -4.00 4.76 -7.71
CA LEU A 147 -4.84 4.32 -8.82
C LEU A 147 -5.09 5.44 -9.83
N GLN A 148 -5.31 6.66 -9.36
CA GLN A 148 -5.46 7.85 -10.18
C GLN A 148 -4.24 8.10 -11.07
N LYS A 149 -3.02 7.96 -10.53
CA LYS A 149 -1.78 8.08 -11.30
C LYS A 149 -1.64 7.00 -12.38
N MET A 150 -2.17 5.80 -12.14
CA MET A 150 -2.10 4.67 -13.08
C MET A 150 -3.22 4.70 -14.15
N LEU A 151 -4.42 5.17 -13.80
CA LEU A 151 -5.60 5.19 -14.69
C LEU A 151 -5.84 6.55 -15.36
N SER A 152 -5.09 7.59 -14.98
CA SER A 152 -5.34 9.02 -15.19
C SER A 152 -6.40 9.63 -14.25
N SER A 153 -6.19 10.92 -13.95
CA SER A 153 -7.09 11.72 -13.10
C SER A 153 -8.51 11.82 -13.61
N SER A 154 -8.68 12.01 -14.92
CA SER A 154 -10.00 12.16 -15.54
C SER A 154 -10.80 10.86 -15.51
N LEU A 155 -10.17 9.72 -15.82
CA LEU A 155 -10.83 8.43 -15.79
C LEU A 155 -11.19 8.03 -14.36
N TRP A 156 -10.26 8.18 -13.41
CA TRP A 156 -10.53 7.87 -12.01
C TRP A 156 -11.69 8.69 -11.45
N ARG A 157 -11.75 9.99 -11.77
CA ARG A 157 -12.86 10.86 -11.40
C ARG A 157 -14.20 10.37 -11.93
N ARG A 158 -14.26 9.97 -13.21
CA ARG A 158 -15.46 9.37 -13.83
C ARG A 158 -15.87 8.05 -13.17
N ILE A 159 -14.92 7.31 -12.59
CA ILE A 159 -15.21 6.06 -11.86
C ILE A 159 -15.80 6.37 -10.47
N THR A 160 -15.21 7.32 -9.73
CA THR A 160 -15.48 7.51 -8.30
C THR A 160 -16.53 8.58 -7.97
N GLU A 161 -16.59 9.68 -8.72
CA GLU A 161 -17.46 10.83 -8.39
C GLU A 161 -18.83 10.77 -9.05
N THR A 162 -18.98 9.91 -10.05
CA THR A 162 -20.22 9.80 -10.81
C THR A 162 -21.30 9.10 -9.98
N LYS A 163 -22.43 9.79 -9.79
CA LYS A 163 -23.55 9.39 -8.91
C LYS A 163 -24.48 8.33 -9.51
N GLY A 164 -24.47 8.17 -10.84
CA GLY A 164 -25.31 7.20 -11.56
C GLY A 164 -24.50 6.07 -12.22
N PRO A 165 -24.97 4.80 -12.19
CA PRO A 165 -24.33 3.70 -12.92
C PRO A 165 -24.23 3.95 -14.44
N SER A 166 -25.20 4.67 -15.01
CA SER A 166 -25.30 4.99 -16.44
C SER A 166 -24.30 6.05 -16.93
N GLU A 167 -23.68 6.78 -16.01
CA GLU A 167 -22.71 7.84 -16.32
C GLU A 167 -21.26 7.37 -16.10
N ARG A 168 -21.07 6.20 -15.46
CA ARG A 168 -19.75 5.59 -15.27
C ARG A 168 -19.27 4.98 -16.59
N PRO A 169 -17.96 5.01 -16.87
CA PRO A 169 -17.41 4.34 -18.04
C PRO A 169 -17.73 2.84 -17.99
N ALA A 170 -17.88 2.22 -19.16
CA ALA A 170 -18.09 0.78 -19.23
C ALA A 170 -16.88 0.05 -18.59
N PRO A 171 -17.07 -1.06 -17.86
CA PRO A 171 -15.95 -1.80 -17.27
C PRO A 171 -14.87 -2.18 -18.29
N GLU A 172 -15.28 -2.48 -19.52
CA GLU A 172 -14.41 -2.80 -20.65
C GLU A 172 -13.58 -1.59 -21.11
N GLU A 173 -14.14 -0.38 -21.08
CA GLU A 173 -13.41 0.87 -21.38
C GLU A 173 -12.28 1.11 -20.38
N VAL A 174 -12.57 0.91 -19.08
CA VAL A 174 -11.56 1.05 -18.01
C VAL A 174 -10.48 -0.02 -18.12
N ALA A 175 -10.85 -1.26 -18.41
CA ALA A 175 -9.86 -2.34 -18.57
C ALA A 175 -8.97 -2.11 -19.81
N ALA A 176 -9.56 -1.63 -20.90
CA ALA A 176 -8.85 -1.31 -22.14
C ALA A 176 -7.86 -0.15 -21.97
N SER A 177 -8.14 0.81 -21.09
CA SER A 177 -7.24 1.94 -20.83
C SER A 177 -5.99 1.56 -20.02
N VAL A 178 -5.93 0.36 -19.45
CA VAL A 178 -4.76 -0.10 -18.68
C VAL A 178 -3.77 -0.85 -19.57
N PRO A 179 -2.51 -0.36 -19.70
CA PRO A 179 -1.48 -1.06 -20.46
C PRO A 179 -1.26 -2.49 -19.94
N PRO A 180 -1.07 -3.50 -20.81
CA PRO A 180 -0.90 -4.89 -20.38
C PRO A 180 0.13 -5.10 -19.25
N PRO A 181 1.32 -4.47 -19.26
CA PRO A 181 2.29 -4.64 -18.18
C PRO A 181 1.81 -4.16 -16.79
N GLN A 182 0.83 -3.26 -16.76
CA GLN A 182 0.32 -2.66 -15.52
C GLN A 182 -0.95 -3.34 -15.00
N ARG A 183 -1.65 -4.15 -15.83
CA ARG A 183 -2.95 -4.75 -15.49
C ARG A 183 -2.90 -5.53 -14.19
N ARG A 184 -1.86 -6.32 -13.98
CA ARG A 184 -1.66 -7.11 -12.75
C ARG A 184 -1.66 -6.22 -11.50
N VAL A 185 -0.91 -5.12 -11.54
CA VAL A 185 -0.80 -4.16 -10.43
C VAL A 185 -2.12 -3.41 -10.22
N VAL A 186 -2.72 -2.87 -11.30
CA VAL A 186 -3.98 -2.14 -11.23
C VAL A 186 -5.10 -3.04 -10.68
N LYS A 187 -5.22 -4.27 -11.19
CA LYS A 187 -6.19 -5.27 -10.71
C LYS A 187 -6.05 -5.52 -9.21
N TYR A 188 -4.82 -5.70 -8.74
CA TYR A 188 -4.56 -5.89 -7.32
C TYR A 188 -4.92 -4.66 -6.48
N LEU A 189 -4.47 -3.47 -6.89
CA LEU A 189 -4.78 -2.22 -6.19
C LEU A 189 -6.28 -1.92 -6.14
N LEU A 190 -7.02 -2.14 -7.25
CA LEU A 190 -8.47 -2.03 -7.28
C LEU A 190 -9.14 -3.04 -6.33
N THR A 191 -8.61 -4.26 -6.27
CA THR A 191 -9.11 -5.29 -5.33
C THR A 191 -8.93 -4.85 -3.88
N VAL A 192 -7.76 -4.32 -3.54
CA VAL A 192 -7.47 -3.80 -2.19
C VAL A 192 -8.37 -2.61 -1.87
N TYR A 193 -8.49 -1.64 -2.79
CA TYR A 193 -9.34 -0.46 -2.62
C TYR A 193 -10.81 -0.84 -2.43
N ARG A 194 -11.33 -1.77 -3.26
CA ARG A 194 -12.68 -2.33 -3.12
C ARG A 194 -12.91 -2.94 -1.73
N GLN A 195 -11.96 -3.73 -1.23
CA GLN A 195 -12.07 -4.30 0.12
C GLN A 195 -12.12 -3.21 1.20
N TRP A 196 -11.40 -2.10 1.02
CA TRP A 196 -11.34 -1.02 2.00
C TRP A 196 -12.60 -0.16 1.99
N LEU A 197 -13.23 0.05 0.82
CA LEU A 197 -14.57 0.65 0.71
C LEU A 197 -15.60 -0.12 1.55
N LEU A 198 -15.51 -1.45 1.57
CA LEU A 198 -16.46 -2.31 2.28
C LEU A 198 -16.06 -2.58 3.75
N THR A 199 -14.96 -2.02 4.23
CA THR A 199 -14.46 -2.28 5.59
C THR A 199 -15.32 -1.54 6.61
N ARG A 200 -15.85 -2.28 7.59
CA ARG A 200 -16.48 -1.68 8.77
C ARG A 200 -15.41 -1.22 9.75
N VAL A 201 -15.50 0.03 10.18
CA VAL A 201 -14.50 0.64 11.06
C VAL A 201 -15.12 0.92 12.41
N TRP A 202 -14.44 0.55 13.48
CA TRP A 202 -14.79 1.00 14.82
C TRP A 202 -14.06 2.30 15.11
N LEU A 203 -14.82 3.38 15.32
CA LEU A 203 -14.30 4.65 15.79
C LEU A 203 -14.55 4.76 17.29
N GLU A 204 -13.50 5.02 18.06
CA GLU A 204 -13.59 5.35 19.48
C GLU A 204 -13.38 6.85 19.62
N THR A 205 -14.41 7.59 20.04
CA THR A 205 -14.26 9.00 20.41
C THR A 205 -13.83 9.09 21.88
N ALA A 206 -12.67 9.69 22.11
CA ALA A 206 -12.16 10.02 23.44
C ALA A 206 -12.15 11.55 23.58
N GLU A 207 -13.26 12.11 24.07
CA GLU A 207 -13.30 13.52 24.47
C GLU A 207 -13.01 13.65 25.97
N PRO A 208 -12.14 14.58 26.40
CA PRO A 208 -11.87 14.81 27.82
C PRO A 208 -13.16 15.08 28.59
N GLY A 209 -13.39 14.33 29.67
CA GLY A 209 -14.58 14.46 30.51
C GLY A 209 -15.87 13.81 29.97
N LYS A 210 -15.84 13.13 28.81
CA LYS A 210 -16.98 12.37 28.29
C LYS A 210 -16.74 10.85 28.31
N PRO A 211 -17.80 10.03 28.46
CA PRO A 211 -17.69 8.59 28.27
C PRO A 211 -17.16 8.25 26.88
N ARG A 212 -16.28 7.26 26.81
CA ARG A 212 -15.79 6.74 25.52
C ARG A 212 -16.95 6.10 24.76
N VAL A 213 -17.19 6.56 23.53
CA VAL A 213 -18.23 5.99 22.66
C VAL A 213 -17.54 5.24 21.53
N ARG A 214 -17.89 3.96 21.37
CA ARG A 214 -17.50 3.15 20.21
C ARG A 214 -18.63 3.11 19.20
N LYS A 215 -18.42 3.68 18.02
CA LYS A 215 -19.37 3.64 16.91
C LYS A 215 -18.80 2.80 15.77
N GLN A 216 -19.58 1.85 15.29
CA GLN A 216 -19.26 1.15 14.04
C GLN A 216 -19.73 2.00 12.86
N VAL A 217 -18.79 2.45 12.02
CA VAL A 217 -19.08 3.08 10.74
C VAL A 217 -19.23 1.99 9.70
N ARG A 218 -20.39 1.98 9.04
CA ARG A 218 -20.71 1.07 7.93
C ARG A 218 -20.41 1.76 6.59
N PRO A 219 -20.11 0.99 5.54
CA PRO A 219 -20.02 1.53 4.18
C PRO A 219 -21.30 2.28 3.79
N THR A 220 -21.15 3.36 3.02
CA THR A 220 -22.30 4.06 2.43
C THR A 220 -22.86 3.27 1.24
N LYS A 221 -24.12 3.57 0.84
CA LYS A 221 -24.72 2.98 -0.37
C LYS A 221 -23.88 3.27 -1.63
N GLU A 222 -23.26 4.45 -1.71
CA GLU A 222 -22.41 4.82 -2.83
C GLU A 222 -21.12 4.01 -2.84
N GLU A 223 -20.50 3.79 -1.67
CA GLU A 223 -19.32 2.93 -1.53
C GLU A 223 -19.61 1.48 -1.92
N GLU A 224 -20.79 0.95 -1.54
CA GLU A 224 -21.23 -0.38 -1.93
C GLU A 224 -21.48 -0.49 -3.44
N GLN A 225 -22.11 0.51 -4.06
CA GLN A 225 -22.32 0.56 -5.51
C GLN A 225 -21.00 0.69 -6.28
N LEU A 226 -20.07 1.51 -5.78
CA LEU A 226 -18.73 1.64 -6.35
C LEU A 226 -17.98 0.30 -6.24
N ALA A 227 -18.04 -0.36 -5.09
CA ALA A 227 -17.40 -1.66 -4.91
C ALA A 227 -17.92 -2.75 -5.86
N LYS A 228 -19.24 -2.76 -6.15
CA LYS A 228 -19.85 -3.65 -7.16
C LYS A 228 -19.38 -3.33 -8.58
N TYR A 229 -19.29 -2.04 -8.92
CA TYR A 229 -18.77 -1.61 -10.21
C TYR A 229 -17.30 -2.01 -10.39
N LEU A 230 -16.46 -1.76 -9.38
CA LEU A 230 -15.03 -2.13 -9.42
C LEU A 230 -14.82 -3.63 -9.57
N GLU A 231 -15.70 -4.47 -9.02
CA GLU A 231 -15.67 -5.92 -9.23
C GLU A 231 -15.82 -6.31 -10.70
N GLN A 232 -16.68 -5.58 -11.44
CA GLN A 232 -16.83 -5.79 -12.88
C GLN A 232 -15.55 -5.39 -13.61
N VAL A 233 -14.95 -4.23 -13.30
CA VAL A 233 -13.67 -3.79 -13.90
C VAL A 233 -12.56 -4.81 -13.63
N ILE A 234 -12.43 -5.27 -12.38
CA ILE A 234 -11.43 -6.28 -11.96
C ILE A 234 -11.58 -7.58 -12.75
N ALA A 235 -12.80 -7.98 -13.10
CA ALA A 235 -13.06 -9.18 -13.89
C ALA A 235 -12.65 -9.05 -15.37
N ARG A 236 -12.46 -7.82 -15.89
CA ARG A 236 -12.01 -7.54 -17.27
C ARG A 236 -10.52 -7.23 -17.38
N LEU A 237 -9.85 -6.95 -16.26
CA LEU A 237 -8.39 -6.77 -16.16
C LEU A 237 -7.65 -8.10 -16.08
#